data_AF-F3G5P5-F1
#
_entry.id   AF-F3G5P5-F1
#
_cell.length_a   1.000
_cell.length_b   1.000
_cell.length_c   1.000
_cell.angle_alpha   90.00
_cell.angle_beta   90.00
_cell.angle_gamma   90.00
#
_symmetry.space_group_name_H-M   'P 1'
#
loop_
_entity.id
_entity.type
_entity.pdbx_description
1 polymer ?
#
loop_
_entity_poly.entity_id
_entity_poly.type
_entity_poly.pdbx_seq_one_letter_code
_entity_poly.pdbx_strand_id
1 'polypeptide(L)'
;MQTPKLIRPTLLSMAILSSMAWATGASAALVPPKGYDAPIEKMKTGDHNFSCEAIPKPYTDKLVFRSKYEGSDKARATLNAVSEEAFRDATKDITTLERGVSKVVMQYMRDGRPEQLDCALNMMTTWAKADALESREFNHTGKSMRKWALGSMSSAYLRLKFSESHPLANRQQDAKIIETWFSKL
;
A
#
# COMPACT_ATOMS: atom_id res chain seq x y z
N MET A 1 61.25 28.23 48.00
CA MET A 1 60.81 27.14 47.10
C MET A 1 59.40 26.74 47.48
N GLN A 2 58.40 27.08 46.66
CA GLN A 2 57.19 26.30 46.36
C GLN A 2 56.23 27.18 45.53
N THR A 3 55.66 26.56 44.52
CA THR A 3 55.08 27.09 43.27
C THR A 3 53.69 27.75 43.42
N PRO A 4 53.35 28.78 42.62
CA PRO A 4 51.96 29.17 42.44
C PRO A 4 51.25 28.20 41.49
N LYS A 5 50.06 27.73 41.90
CA LYS A 5 49.21 26.82 41.12
C LYS A 5 48.50 27.56 39.99
N LEU A 6 48.48 26.90 38.83
CA LEU A 6 47.76 27.22 37.60
C LEU A 6 46.32 27.73 37.83
N ILE A 7 45.98 28.84 37.20
CA ILE A 7 44.59 29.21 36.87
C ILE A 7 44.48 29.29 35.34
N ARG A 8 43.84 28.29 34.74
CA ARG A 8 43.02 28.29 33.50
C ARG A 8 42.77 26.82 33.15
N PRO A 9 41.51 26.39 32.94
CA PRO A 9 40.86 26.74 31.68
C PRO A 9 39.33 26.90 31.78
N THR A 10 38.83 28.13 31.71
CA THR A 10 37.43 28.46 31.39
C THR A 10 37.16 28.37 29.88
N LEU A 11 37.67 27.33 29.21
CA LEU A 11 37.49 27.12 27.76
C LEU A 11 36.99 25.71 27.40
N LEU A 12 36.59 24.89 28.39
CA LEU A 12 36.01 23.57 28.12
C LEU A 12 34.47 23.53 28.16
N SER A 13 33.79 24.54 28.70
CA SER A 13 32.33 24.54 28.82
C SER A 13 31.58 24.97 27.55
N MET A 14 32.26 25.55 26.55
CA MET A 14 31.61 26.03 25.32
C MET A 14 31.58 24.99 24.19
N ALA A 15 32.29 23.86 24.32
CA ALA A 15 32.37 22.82 23.29
C ALA A 15 31.34 21.67 23.46
N ILE A 16 30.68 21.57 24.62
CA ILE A 16 29.75 20.47 24.92
C ILE A 16 28.29 20.82 24.52
N LEU A 17 27.97 22.09 24.28
CA LEU A 17 26.63 22.49 23.80
C LEU A 17 26.48 22.46 22.27
N SER A 18 27.56 22.28 21.51
CA SER A 18 27.53 22.27 20.04
C SER A 18 27.27 20.88 19.45
N SER A 19 27.45 19.80 20.23
CA SER A 19 27.29 18.41 19.77
C SER A 19 25.87 17.86 19.92
N MET A 20 24.95 18.59 20.57
CA MET A 20 23.55 18.15 20.73
C MET A 20 22.60 18.66 19.63
N ALA A 21 23.06 19.57 18.75
CA ALA A 21 22.20 20.21 17.75
C ALA A 21 22.09 19.42 16.42
N TRP A 22 22.73 18.25 16.30
CA TRP A 22 22.83 17.49 15.05
C TRP A 22 22.16 16.10 15.13
N ALA A 23 21.12 15.94 15.96
CA ALA A 23 20.42 14.66 16.13
C ALA A 23 18.89 14.74 16.06
N THR A 24 18.33 15.78 15.42
CA THR A 24 16.91 15.79 15.03
C THR A 24 16.79 16.03 13.53
N GLY A 25 17.21 15.04 12.75
CA GLY A 25 16.73 14.93 11.38
C GLY A 25 15.22 14.74 11.43
N ALA A 26 14.46 15.84 11.31
CA ALA A 26 13.03 15.78 11.09
C ALA A 26 12.83 15.07 9.74
N SER A 27 12.61 13.76 9.78
CA SER A 27 12.11 13.03 8.61
C SER A 27 10.71 13.57 8.36
N ALA A 28 10.59 14.44 7.35
CA ALA A 28 9.29 14.89 6.88
C ALA A 28 8.46 13.65 6.53
N ALA A 29 7.23 13.57 7.04
CA ALA A 29 6.33 12.49 6.70
C ALA A 29 6.15 12.46 5.17
N LEU A 30 6.22 11.26 4.57
CA LEU A 30 5.96 11.11 3.15
C LEU A 30 4.52 11.54 2.85
N VAL A 31 4.37 12.45 1.90
CA VAL A 31 3.08 12.95 1.43
C VAL A 31 2.94 12.70 -0.08
N PRO A 32 1.74 12.32 -0.56
CA PRO A 32 1.51 12.17 -1.99
C PRO A 32 1.47 13.53 -2.70
N PRO A 33 1.50 13.56 -4.04
CA PRO A 33 1.20 14.78 -4.79
C PRO A 33 -0.15 15.38 -4.39
N LYS A 34 -0.26 16.70 -4.46
CA LYS A 34 -1.44 17.48 -4.02
C LYS A 34 -2.80 17.02 -4.56
N GLY A 35 -2.84 16.36 -5.71
CA GLY A 35 -4.07 15.79 -6.26
C GLY A 35 -4.72 14.69 -5.41
N TYR A 36 -3.97 14.05 -4.50
CA TYR A 36 -4.52 13.06 -3.57
C TYR A 36 -5.30 13.68 -2.40
N ASP A 37 -5.14 14.98 -2.17
CA ASP A 37 -5.92 15.75 -1.18
C ASP A 37 -7.36 16.00 -1.67
N ALA A 38 -7.66 15.72 -2.94
CA ALA A 38 -8.97 15.99 -3.55
C ALA A 38 -10.13 15.43 -2.70
N PRO A 39 -11.16 16.23 -2.41
CA PRO A 39 -12.33 15.75 -1.68
C PRO A 39 -13.13 14.78 -2.56
N ILE A 40 -14.05 14.05 -1.92
CA ILE A 40 -15.08 13.29 -2.63
C ILE A 40 -15.91 14.26 -3.47
N GLU A 41 -16.06 13.96 -4.77
CA GLU A 41 -16.67 14.90 -5.74
C GLU A 41 -18.12 15.24 -5.40
N LYS A 42 -18.92 14.23 -5.02
CA LYS A 42 -20.33 14.39 -4.66
C LYS A 42 -20.70 13.40 -3.57
N MET A 43 -21.39 13.87 -2.54
CA MET A 43 -22.01 13.01 -1.53
C MET A 43 -23.42 12.66 -1.97
N LYS A 44 -23.58 11.56 -2.72
CA LYS A 44 -24.89 11.13 -3.22
C LYS A 44 -25.68 10.41 -2.14
N THR A 45 -26.97 10.70 -2.08
CA THR A 45 -27.94 10.07 -1.17
C THR A 45 -29.09 9.44 -1.98
N GLY A 46 -30.00 8.74 -1.29
CA GLY A 46 -31.16 8.08 -1.92
C GLY A 46 -30.79 6.82 -2.70
N ASP A 47 -31.82 6.23 -3.34
CA ASP A 47 -31.77 4.93 -3.99
C ASP A 47 -30.62 4.81 -5.02
N HIS A 48 -30.04 3.61 -5.08
CA HIS A 48 -28.98 3.27 -6.01
C HIS A 48 -28.94 1.78 -6.30
N ASN A 49 -28.29 1.42 -7.41
CA ASN A 49 -28.06 0.04 -7.83
C ASN A 49 -26.64 -0.47 -7.52
N PHE A 50 -25.87 0.26 -6.69
CA PHE A 50 -24.58 -0.24 -6.25
C PHE A 50 -24.74 -1.54 -5.45
N SER A 51 -23.96 -2.54 -5.82
CA SER A 51 -23.81 -3.81 -5.10
C SER A 51 -22.33 -4.09 -4.93
N CYS A 52 -21.93 -4.48 -3.72
CA CYS A 52 -20.59 -4.99 -3.48
C CYS A 52 -20.48 -6.40 -4.07
N GLU A 53 -19.64 -6.58 -5.08
CA GLU A 53 -19.37 -7.89 -5.67
C GLU A 53 -18.72 -8.82 -4.62
N ALA A 54 -18.89 -10.14 -4.79
CA ALA A 54 -18.30 -11.11 -3.87
C ALA A 54 -16.77 -10.93 -3.80
N ILE A 55 -16.23 -10.92 -2.58
CA ILE A 55 -14.79 -10.75 -2.36
C ILE A 55 -14.08 -12.01 -2.91
N PRO A 56 -13.11 -11.87 -3.83
CA PRO A 56 -12.37 -13.01 -4.35
C PRO A 56 -11.58 -13.69 -3.22
N LYS A 57 -11.33 -14.98 -3.36
CA LYS A 57 -10.65 -15.77 -2.33
C LYS A 57 -9.25 -15.18 -2.05
N PRO A 58 -8.91 -14.87 -0.78
CA PRO A 58 -7.56 -14.45 -0.43
C PRO A 58 -6.50 -15.45 -0.90
N TYR A 59 -5.51 -14.98 -1.67
CA TYR A 59 -4.47 -15.84 -2.22
C TYR A 59 -3.36 -16.04 -1.19
N THR A 60 -3.31 -17.22 -0.57
CA THR A 60 -2.33 -17.59 0.48
C THR A 60 -1.35 -18.68 0.06
N ASP A 61 -1.50 -19.20 -1.15
CA ASP A 61 -0.61 -20.22 -1.72
C ASP A 61 0.74 -19.66 -2.15
N LYS A 62 1.61 -20.54 -2.67
CA LYS A 62 2.91 -20.16 -3.25
C LYS A 62 2.71 -19.19 -4.42
N LEU A 63 3.58 -18.18 -4.51
CA LEU A 63 3.59 -17.24 -5.63
C LEU A 63 4.48 -17.78 -6.74
N VAL A 64 4.16 -18.98 -7.22
CA VAL A 64 4.90 -19.66 -8.29
C VAL A 64 3.97 -19.81 -9.48
N PHE A 65 4.00 -18.82 -10.37
CA PHE A 65 3.13 -18.79 -11.55
C PHE A 65 3.90 -19.08 -12.82
N ARG A 66 3.26 -19.78 -13.75
CA ARG A 66 3.79 -20.00 -15.10
C ARG A 66 3.95 -18.67 -15.83
N SER A 67 5.03 -18.51 -16.58
CA SER A 67 5.24 -17.28 -17.36
C SER A 67 4.50 -17.38 -18.69
N LYS A 68 3.79 -16.33 -19.10
CA LYS A 68 3.20 -16.23 -20.45
C LYS A 68 4.24 -16.28 -21.59
N TYR A 69 5.53 -16.10 -21.26
CA TYR A 69 6.65 -16.20 -22.21
C TYR A 69 7.44 -17.51 -22.05
N GLU A 70 6.86 -18.53 -21.39
CA GLU A 70 7.52 -19.83 -21.27
C GLU A 70 7.80 -20.44 -22.64
N GLY A 71 9.04 -20.92 -22.83
CA GLY A 71 9.53 -21.40 -24.12
C GLY A 71 10.13 -20.31 -25.01
N SER A 72 10.06 -19.04 -24.61
CA SER A 72 10.78 -17.96 -25.31
C SER A 72 12.30 -18.08 -25.16
N ASP A 73 13.02 -17.53 -26.13
CA ASP A 73 14.45 -17.24 -26.02
C ASP A 73 14.75 -16.11 -25.01
N LYS A 74 16.01 -15.65 -25.00
CA LYS A 74 16.48 -14.60 -24.08
C LYS A 74 15.72 -13.27 -24.22
N ALA A 75 15.10 -12.97 -25.37
CA ALA A 75 14.32 -11.76 -25.56
C ALA A 75 13.00 -11.78 -24.79
N ARG A 76 12.49 -12.98 -24.43
CA ARG A 76 11.23 -13.16 -23.68
C ARG A 76 10.04 -12.44 -24.32
N ALA A 77 9.97 -12.49 -25.64
CA ALA A 77 8.96 -11.76 -26.43
C ALA A 77 7.95 -12.68 -27.15
N THR A 78 8.13 -14.00 -27.09
CA THR A 78 7.23 -14.94 -27.76
C THR A 78 6.14 -15.39 -26.80
N LEU A 79 4.90 -14.97 -27.07
CA LEU A 79 3.74 -15.35 -26.25
C LEU A 79 3.43 -16.83 -26.42
N ASN A 80 3.29 -17.53 -25.30
CA ASN A 80 2.78 -18.89 -25.24
C ASN A 80 1.33 -18.84 -24.72
N ALA A 81 0.37 -19.10 -25.60
CA ALA A 81 -1.06 -18.97 -25.29
C ALA A 81 -1.51 -19.89 -24.14
N VAL A 82 -1.03 -21.14 -24.11
CA VAL A 82 -1.36 -22.09 -23.02
C VAL A 82 -0.79 -21.62 -21.69
N SER A 83 0.43 -21.10 -21.70
CA SER A 83 1.05 -20.55 -20.49
C SER A 83 0.39 -19.25 -20.05
N GLU A 84 -0.11 -18.44 -20.99
CA GLU A 84 -0.88 -17.24 -20.67
C GLU A 84 -2.22 -17.58 -20.02
N GLU A 85 -2.97 -18.54 -20.57
CA GLU A 85 -4.24 -18.99 -20.01
C GLU A 85 -4.05 -19.56 -18.61
N ALA A 86 -3.10 -20.48 -18.43
CA ALA A 86 -2.76 -21.04 -17.13
C ALA A 86 -2.31 -19.96 -16.11
N PHE A 87 -1.59 -18.94 -16.57
CA PHE A 87 -1.23 -17.79 -15.74
C PHE A 87 -2.47 -17.00 -15.31
N ARG A 88 -3.36 -16.67 -16.26
CA ARG A 88 -4.59 -15.90 -15.99
C ARG A 88 -5.51 -16.61 -15.01
N ASP A 89 -5.65 -17.93 -15.14
CA ASP A 89 -6.45 -18.74 -14.24
C ASP A 89 -5.84 -18.76 -12.84
N ALA A 90 -4.53 -19.00 -12.74
CA ALA A 90 -3.84 -19.06 -11.45
C ALA A 90 -3.83 -17.72 -10.69
N THR A 91 -3.86 -16.58 -11.40
CA THR A 91 -3.84 -15.25 -10.79
C THR A 91 -5.21 -14.57 -10.74
N LYS A 92 -6.29 -15.26 -11.14
CA LYS A 92 -7.62 -14.67 -11.34
C LYS A 92 -8.12 -13.91 -10.12
N ASP A 93 -8.00 -14.50 -8.93
CA ASP A 93 -8.49 -13.89 -7.69
C ASP A 93 -7.70 -12.63 -7.32
N ILE A 94 -6.37 -12.64 -7.54
CA ILE A 94 -5.50 -11.48 -7.33
C ILE A 94 -5.92 -10.34 -8.27
N THR A 95 -6.06 -10.63 -9.57
CA THR A 95 -6.46 -9.63 -10.57
C THR A 95 -7.90 -9.13 -10.33
N THR A 96 -8.79 -9.98 -9.84
CA THR A 96 -10.17 -9.59 -9.47
C THR A 96 -10.15 -8.60 -8.31
N LEU A 97 -9.34 -8.85 -7.28
CA LEU A 97 -9.18 -7.93 -6.15
C LEU A 97 -8.63 -6.57 -6.60
N GLU A 98 -7.53 -6.58 -7.37
CA GLU A 98 -6.87 -5.36 -7.88
C GLU A 98 -7.86 -4.43 -8.59
N ARG A 99 -8.64 -5.00 -9.51
CA ARG A 99 -9.65 -4.27 -10.28
C ARG A 99 -10.79 -3.81 -9.40
N GLY A 100 -11.27 -4.68 -8.52
CA GLY A 100 -12.39 -4.40 -7.62
C GLY A 100 -12.08 -3.25 -6.66
N VAL A 101 -10.94 -3.29 -5.96
CA VAL A 101 -10.53 -2.21 -5.05
C VAL A 101 -10.39 -0.89 -5.80
N SER A 102 -9.69 -0.89 -6.94
CA SER A 102 -9.50 0.33 -7.75
C SER A 102 -10.85 0.90 -8.22
N LYS A 103 -11.73 0.05 -8.75
CA LYS A 103 -13.07 0.43 -9.24
C LYS A 103 -13.92 1.02 -8.13
N VAL A 104 -14.04 0.32 -7.00
CA VAL A 104 -14.93 0.73 -5.89
C VAL A 104 -14.41 1.99 -5.22
N VAL A 105 -13.09 2.13 -5.01
CA VAL A 105 -12.51 3.37 -4.48
C VAL A 105 -12.75 4.55 -5.43
N MET A 106 -12.56 4.37 -6.74
CA MET A 106 -12.87 5.45 -7.70
C MET A 106 -14.36 5.82 -7.70
N GLN A 107 -15.25 4.83 -7.60
CA GLN A 107 -16.68 5.08 -7.45
C GLN A 107 -17.00 5.85 -6.17
N TYR A 108 -16.40 5.46 -5.04
CA TYR A 108 -16.55 6.17 -3.77
C TYR A 108 -16.06 7.61 -3.85
N MET A 109 -14.88 7.85 -4.42
CA MET A 109 -14.35 9.21 -4.58
C MET A 109 -15.24 10.10 -5.47
N ARG A 110 -16.06 9.50 -6.34
CA ARG A 110 -17.01 10.22 -7.20
C ARG A 110 -18.39 10.41 -6.56
N ASP A 111 -18.89 9.37 -5.90
CA ASP A 111 -20.30 9.24 -5.50
C ASP A 111 -20.52 9.36 -3.98
N GLY A 112 -19.48 9.21 -3.17
CA GLY A 112 -19.51 9.44 -1.73
C GLY A 112 -20.43 8.53 -0.94
N ARG A 113 -20.80 7.36 -1.48
CA ARG A 113 -21.76 6.47 -0.83
C ARG A 113 -21.07 5.59 0.22
N PRO A 114 -21.57 5.53 1.47
CA PRO A 114 -20.94 4.73 2.52
C PRO A 114 -20.75 3.25 2.17
N GLU A 115 -21.70 2.64 1.44
CA GLU A 115 -21.62 1.23 1.06
C GLU A 115 -20.44 0.94 0.13
N GLN A 116 -20.01 1.94 -0.66
CA GLN A 116 -18.84 1.82 -1.54
C GLN A 116 -17.55 1.83 -0.70
N LEU A 117 -17.45 2.72 0.29
CA LEU A 117 -16.30 2.74 1.20
C LEU A 117 -16.20 1.44 1.98
N ASP A 118 -17.30 1.00 2.58
CA ASP A 118 -17.35 -0.23 3.36
C ASP A 118 -16.99 -1.45 2.49
N CYS A 119 -17.46 -1.50 1.24
CA CYS A 119 -17.07 -2.54 0.28
C CYS A 119 -15.56 -2.54 0.02
N ALA A 120 -14.95 -1.39 -0.31
CA ALA A 120 -13.51 -1.31 -0.58
C ALA A 120 -12.66 -1.70 0.63
N LEU A 121 -13.03 -1.22 1.83
CA LEU A 121 -12.32 -1.56 3.07
C LEU A 121 -12.49 -3.04 3.41
N ASN A 122 -13.67 -3.62 3.21
CA ASN A 122 -13.90 -5.04 3.46
C ASN A 122 -13.08 -5.94 2.51
N MET A 123 -12.96 -5.58 1.23
CA MET A 123 -12.10 -6.29 0.28
C MET A 123 -10.64 -6.35 0.76
N MET A 124 -10.07 -5.19 1.12
CA MET A 124 -8.67 -5.11 1.55
C MET A 124 -8.45 -5.74 2.93
N THR A 125 -9.34 -5.51 3.91
CA THR A 125 -9.19 -6.11 5.25
C THR A 125 -9.38 -7.61 5.25
N THR A 126 -10.24 -8.16 4.39
CA THR A 126 -10.41 -9.61 4.23
C THR A 126 -9.11 -10.27 3.75
N TRP A 127 -8.45 -9.67 2.76
CA TRP A 127 -7.16 -10.17 2.25
C TRP A 127 -6.01 -9.96 3.25
N ALA A 128 -5.98 -8.81 3.91
CA ALA A 128 -4.99 -8.50 4.94
C ALA A 128 -5.07 -9.47 6.12
N LYS A 129 -6.27 -9.78 6.62
CA LYS A 129 -6.47 -10.72 7.74
C LYS A 129 -6.11 -12.17 7.40
N ALA A 130 -6.06 -12.52 6.12
CA ALA A 130 -5.68 -13.84 5.66
C ALA A 130 -4.16 -13.96 5.38
N ASP A 131 -3.36 -12.92 5.66
CA ASP A 131 -1.94 -12.84 5.29
C ASP A 131 -1.73 -13.09 3.79
N ALA A 132 -2.67 -12.62 2.96
CA ALA A 132 -2.67 -12.90 1.54
C ALA A 132 -1.45 -12.28 0.85
N LEU A 133 -0.93 -12.97 -0.17
CA LEU A 133 0.27 -12.63 -0.92
C LEU A 133 1.57 -12.63 -0.11
N GLU A 134 1.59 -13.00 1.17
CA GLU A 134 2.82 -12.94 2.01
C GLU A 134 3.78 -14.13 1.79
N SER A 135 3.45 -15.10 0.93
CA SER A 135 4.28 -16.32 0.71
C SER A 135 5.76 -16.02 0.45
N ARG A 136 6.65 -16.70 1.17
CA ARG A 136 8.11 -16.63 0.93
C ARG A 136 8.57 -17.53 -0.22
N GLU A 137 7.70 -18.39 -0.73
CA GLU A 137 7.95 -19.23 -1.89
C GLU A 137 7.40 -18.53 -3.14
N PHE A 138 8.31 -18.00 -3.95
CA PHE A 138 7.97 -17.25 -5.16
C PHE A 138 8.94 -17.52 -6.31
N ASN A 139 8.46 -17.27 -7.53
CA ASN A 139 9.31 -17.07 -8.71
C ASN A 139 9.25 -15.59 -9.18
N HIS A 140 9.90 -15.28 -10.31
CA HIS A 140 9.93 -13.90 -10.84
C HIS A 140 8.52 -13.37 -11.16
N THR A 141 7.66 -14.21 -11.74
CA THR A 141 6.28 -13.86 -12.07
C THR A 141 5.47 -13.60 -10.79
N GLY A 142 5.61 -14.43 -9.77
CA GLY A 142 4.90 -14.25 -8.49
C GLY A 142 5.30 -13.00 -7.72
N LYS A 143 6.59 -12.66 -7.68
CA LYS A 143 7.06 -11.37 -7.14
C LYS A 143 6.42 -10.20 -7.88
N SER A 144 6.30 -10.31 -9.21
CA SER A 144 5.66 -9.29 -10.03
C SER A 144 4.18 -9.15 -9.69
N MET A 145 3.47 -10.28 -9.50
CA MET A 145 2.07 -10.27 -9.06
C MET A 145 1.88 -9.58 -7.71
N ARG A 146 2.69 -9.90 -6.70
CA ARG A 146 2.62 -9.19 -5.41
C ARG A 146 2.82 -7.69 -5.58
N LYS A 147 3.85 -7.28 -6.32
CA LYS A 147 4.16 -5.87 -6.57
C LYS A 147 3.02 -5.15 -7.28
N TRP A 148 2.42 -5.76 -8.31
CA TRP A 148 1.31 -5.16 -9.04
C TRP A 148 0.06 -5.06 -8.17
N ALA A 149 -0.23 -6.09 -7.39
CA ALA A 149 -1.34 -6.07 -6.45
C ALA A 149 -1.20 -4.96 -5.43
N LEU A 150 -0.05 -4.91 -4.74
CA LEU A 150 0.27 -3.86 -3.78
C LEU A 150 0.18 -2.48 -4.42
N GLY A 151 0.77 -2.29 -5.61
CA GLY A 151 0.74 -1.01 -6.31
C GLY A 151 -0.67 -0.54 -6.65
N SER A 152 -1.52 -1.42 -7.18
CA SER A 152 -2.92 -1.11 -7.50
C SER A 152 -3.72 -0.74 -6.26
N MET A 153 -3.67 -1.58 -5.21
CA MET A 153 -4.46 -1.37 -4.01
C MET A 153 -3.99 -0.16 -3.19
N SER A 154 -2.68 -0.01 -2.99
CA SER A 154 -2.13 1.11 -2.21
C SER A 154 -2.37 2.44 -2.93
N SER A 155 -2.23 2.50 -4.25
CA SER A 155 -2.50 3.73 -5.01
C SER A 155 -3.97 4.14 -4.92
N ALA A 156 -4.90 3.17 -4.95
CA ALA A 156 -6.31 3.45 -4.70
C ALA A 156 -6.53 3.93 -3.25
N TYR A 157 -6.00 3.19 -2.27
CA TYR A 157 -6.12 3.51 -0.84
C TYR A 157 -5.58 4.89 -0.47
N LEU A 158 -4.51 5.36 -1.12
CA LEU A 158 -3.98 6.71 -0.88
C LEU A 158 -5.02 7.81 -1.09
N ARG A 159 -5.97 7.63 -2.03
CA ARG A 159 -7.08 8.58 -2.23
C ARG A 159 -8.00 8.64 -1.01
N LEU A 160 -8.22 7.51 -0.33
CA LEU A 160 -8.99 7.47 0.91
C LEU A 160 -8.20 8.07 2.08
N LYS A 161 -6.90 7.77 2.16
CA LYS A 161 -6.04 8.18 3.27
C LYS A 161 -5.81 9.68 3.32
N PHE A 162 -5.64 10.32 2.17
CA PHE A 162 -5.21 11.72 2.08
C PHE A 162 -6.32 12.69 1.64
N SER A 163 -7.50 12.21 1.24
CA SER A 163 -8.61 13.10 0.87
C SER A 163 -9.00 14.03 2.02
N GLU A 164 -9.19 15.31 1.70
CA GLU A 164 -9.72 16.34 2.62
C GLU A 164 -11.14 16.04 3.12
N SER A 165 -11.85 15.08 2.52
CA SER A 165 -13.13 14.58 3.06
C SER A 165 -12.95 13.63 4.25
N HIS A 166 -11.72 13.26 4.60
CA HIS A 166 -11.38 12.42 5.76
C HIS A 166 -12.22 11.13 5.86
N PRO A 167 -12.39 10.33 4.78
CA PRO A 167 -13.31 9.20 4.78
C PRO A 167 -12.91 8.10 5.77
N LEU A 168 -11.64 8.04 6.18
CA LEU A 168 -11.14 7.06 7.14
C LEU A 168 -11.23 7.53 8.61
N ALA A 169 -11.78 8.72 8.88
CA ALA A 169 -11.85 9.30 10.23
C ALA A 169 -12.67 8.46 11.24
N ASN A 170 -13.51 7.54 10.77
CA ASN A 170 -14.25 6.59 11.62
C ASN A 170 -13.98 5.13 11.20
N ARG A 171 -12.81 4.86 10.62
CA ARG A 171 -12.37 3.56 10.07
C ARG A 171 -10.91 3.25 10.44
N GLN A 172 -10.44 3.75 11.57
CA GLN A 172 -9.03 3.63 12.01
C GLN A 172 -8.59 2.18 12.17
N GLN A 173 -9.48 1.30 12.61
CA GLN A 173 -9.18 -0.12 12.76
C GLN A 173 -8.93 -0.79 11.41
N ASP A 174 -9.78 -0.52 10.40
CA ASP A 174 -9.60 -1.03 9.04
C ASP A 174 -8.33 -0.46 8.42
N ALA A 175 -8.12 0.86 8.57
CA ALA A 175 -6.91 1.53 8.11
C ALA A 175 -5.64 0.88 8.69
N LYS A 176 -5.61 0.59 9.99
CA LYS A 176 -4.48 -0.06 10.64
C LYS A 176 -4.21 -1.46 10.08
N ILE A 177 -5.26 -2.26 9.87
CA ILE A 177 -5.15 -3.63 9.31
C ILE A 177 -4.56 -3.56 7.89
N ILE A 178 -5.11 -2.69 7.05
CA ILE A 178 -4.70 -2.53 5.65
C ILE A 178 -3.26 -2.01 5.57
N GLU A 179 -2.93 -0.95 6.32
CA GLU A 179 -1.60 -0.33 6.28
C GLU A 179 -0.52 -1.28 6.84
N THR A 180 -0.84 -2.06 7.87
CA THR A 180 0.07 -3.10 8.39
C THR A 180 0.35 -4.14 7.30
N TRP A 181 -0.68 -4.64 6.62
CA TRP A 181 -0.52 -5.60 5.55
C TRP A 181 0.29 -5.04 4.37
N PHE A 182 -0.02 -3.82 3.90
CA PHE A 182 0.77 -3.15 2.86
C PHE A 182 2.23 -2.95 3.24
N SER A 183 2.54 -2.71 4.51
CA SER A 183 3.94 -2.57 4.95
C SER A 183 4.75 -3.87 4.92
N LYS A 184 4.07 -5.03 4.91
CA LYS A 184 4.71 -6.36 4.85
C LYS A 184 4.96 -6.83 3.41
N LEU A 185 4.10 -6.44 2.47
CA LEU A 185 4.12 -6.91 1.07
C LEU A 185 5.29 -6.33 0.27
#